data_AF-A0A2V8J463-F1
#
_entry.id   AF-A0A2V8J463-F1
#
_cell.length_a   1.000
_cell.length_b   1.000
_cell.length_c   1.000
_cell.angle_alpha   90.00
_cell.angle_beta   90.00
_cell.angle_gamma   90.00
#
_symmetry.space_group_name_H-M   'P 1'
#
loop_
_entity.id
_entity.type
_entity.pdbx_description
1 polymer ?
#
loop_
_entity_poly.entity_id
_entity_poly.type
_entity_poly.pdbx_seq_one_letter_code
_entity_poly.pdbx_strand_id
1 'polypeptide(L)'
;IAEVVTWRRIREAMQGRQVAREMLNLTPLNLTLVQPAIPKDSILLIEATQDLFLGKEPIEELWQPWGQPDIWRSPHGHVSVMGQPGLTGGVLRWLAPRLDKPAVPTGQTIIPQTTSL
;
A
#
# COMPACT_ATOMS: atom_id res chain seq x y z
N ILE A 1 -17.87 -28.75 -8.39
CA ILE A 1 -16.74 -29.54 -8.93
C ILE A 1 -15.83 -28.68 -9.81
N ALA A 2 -16.34 -27.95 -10.81
CA ALA A 2 -15.52 -27.08 -11.66
C ALA A 2 -14.78 -25.95 -10.89
N GLU A 3 -15.42 -25.31 -9.92
CA GLU A 3 -14.83 -24.22 -9.11
C GLU A 3 -13.60 -24.66 -8.30
N VAL A 4 -13.68 -25.82 -7.65
CA VAL A 4 -12.58 -26.42 -6.87
C VAL A 4 -11.38 -26.78 -7.76
N VAL A 5 -11.64 -27.26 -8.98
CA VAL A 5 -10.60 -27.63 -9.95
C VAL A 5 -9.88 -26.38 -10.48
N THR A 6 -10.61 -25.30 -10.75
CA THR A 6 -10.04 -24.02 -11.17
C THR A 6 -9.13 -23.44 -10.08
N TRP A 7 -9.56 -23.51 -8.82
CA TRP A 7 -8.80 -22.97 -7.69
C TRP A 7 -7.53 -23.78 -7.37
N ARG A 8 -7.57 -25.10 -7.57
CA ARG A 8 -6.39 -25.96 -7.48
C ARG A 8 -5.32 -25.57 -8.50
N ARG A 9 -5.72 -25.37 -9.76
CA ARG A 9 -4.78 -24.99 -10.84
C ARG A 9 -4.16 -23.61 -10.63
N ILE A 10 -4.95 -22.65 -10.16
CA ILE A 10 -4.45 -21.31 -9.82
C ILE A 10 -3.44 -21.39 -8.67
N ARG A 11 -3.71 -22.21 -7.64
CA ARG A 11 -2.80 -22.44 -6.52
C ARG A 11 -1.49 -23.10 -6.97
N GLU A 12 -1.56 -24.14 -7.79
CA GLU A 12 -0.38 -24.83 -8.33
C GLU A 12 0.47 -23.89 -9.21
N ALA A 13 -0.16 -23.05 -10.04
CA ALA A 13 0.53 -22.04 -10.84
C ALA A 13 1.20 -20.95 -9.97
N MET A 14 0.56 -20.54 -8.87
CA MET A 14 1.15 -19.63 -7.88
C MET A 14 2.34 -20.27 -7.17
N GLN A 15 2.24 -21.54 -6.78
CA GLN A 15 3.33 -22.29 -6.15
C GLN A 15 4.53 -22.45 -7.08
N GLY A 16 4.31 -22.70 -8.38
CA GLY A 16 5.40 -22.75 -9.37
C GLY A 16 6.14 -21.42 -9.54
N ARG A 17 5.47 -20.29 -9.25
CA ARG A 17 6.08 -18.95 -9.25
C ARG A 17 6.80 -18.60 -7.95
N GLN A 18 6.56 -19.35 -6.86
CA GLN A 18 7.17 -19.11 -5.55
C GLN A 18 8.70 -19.20 -5.61
N VAL A 19 9.23 -20.24 -6.26
CA VAL A 19 10.70 -20.44 -6.40
C VAL A 19 11.34 -19.28 -7.17
N ALA A 20 10.72 -18.84 -8.27
CA ALA A 20 11.19 -17.68 -9.02
C ALA A 20 11.08 -16.38 -8.20
N ARG A 21 10.08 -16.27 -7.31
CA ARG A 21 9.91 -15.16 -6.37
C ARG A 21 11.01 -15.13 -5.30
N GLU A 22 11.38 -16.29 -4.76
CA GLU A 22 12.42 -16.45 -3.74
C GLU A 22 13.83 -16.12 -4.30
N MET A 23 14.05 -16.33 -5.60
CA MET A 23 15.29 -15.93 -6.27
C MET A 23 15.39 -14.43 -6.55
N LEU A 24 14.28 -13.69 -6.50
CA LEU A 24 14.30 -12.23 -6.63
C LEU A 24 14.69 -11.61 -5.28
N ASN A 25 15.59 -10.62 -5.28
CA ASN A 25 15.80 -9.79 -4.10
C ASN A 25 14.58 -8.89 -3.89
N LEU A 26 13.59 -9.38 -3.15
CA LEU A 26 12.35 -8.67 -2.85
C LEU A 26 12.49 -7.66 -1.70
N THR A 27 13.69 -7.46 -1.15
CA THR A 27 13.92 -6.49 -0.05
C THR A 27 13.38 -5.09 -0.38
N PRO A 28 13.59 -4.52 -1.59
CA PRO A 28 13.01 -3.22 -1.95
C PRO A 28 11.48 -3.23 -2.08
N LEU A 29 10.89 -4.43 -2.24
CA LEU A 29 9.45 -4.66 -2.35
C LEU A 29 8.83 -5.10 -1.02
N ASN A 30 9.63 -5.25 0.03
CA ASN A 30 9.13 -5.54 1.36
C ASN A 30 8.70 -4.24 2.03
N LEU A 31 7.44 -3.88 1.81
CA LEU A 31 6.87 -2.61 2.26
C LEU A 31 6.85 -2.44 3.78
N THR A 32 7.02 -3.51 4.57
CA THR A 32 7.12 -3.43 6.03
C THR A 32 8.52 -3.00 6.51
N LEU A 33 9.54 -3.11 5.64
CA LEU A 33 10.92 -2.69 5.93
C LEU A 33 11.25 -1.28 5.43
N VAL A 34 10.34 -0.65 4.70
CA VAL A 34 10.55 0.67 4.09
C VAL A 34 9.46 1.65 4.51
N GLN A 35 9.85 2.90 4.73
CA GLN A 35 8.91 3.99 5.00
C GLN A 35 8.73 4.83 3.74
N PRO A 36 7.49 5.19 3.36
CA PRO A 36 7.26 6.11 2.26
C PRO A 36 7.92 7.47 2.51
N ALA A 37 8.47 8.07 1.47
CA ALA A 37 9.07 9.41 1.55
C ALA A 37 8.02 10.54 1.70
N ILE A 38 6.75 10.22 1.42
CA ILE A 38 5.63 11.16 1.59
C ILE A 38 5.15 11.17 3.05
N PRO A 39 4.67 12.30 3.57
CA PRO A 39 4.15 12.36 4.93
C PRO A 39 2.97 11.40 5.13
N LYS A 40 2.86 10.79 6.31
CA LYS A 40 1.76 9.86 6.64
C LYS A 40 0.37 10.44 6.42
N ASP A 41 0.20 11.75 6.62
CA ASP A 41 -1.08 12.45 6.44
C ASP A 41 -1.47 12.55 4.95
N SER A 42 -0.56 12.19 4.05
CA SER A 42 -0.74 12.09 2.60
C SER A 42 -0.89 10.64 2.13
N ILE A 43 -1.04 9.69 3.05
CA ILE A 43 -1.24 8.26 2.77
C ILE A 43 -2.61 7.83 3.30
N LEU A 44 -3.37 7.12 2.47
CA LEU A 44 -4.60 6.44 2.86
C LEU A 44 -4.46 4.95 2.57
N LEU A 45 -4.64 4.11 3.59
CA LEU A 45 -4.80 2.67 3.41
C LEU A 45 -6.29 2.32 3.35
N ILE A 46 -6.67 1.45 2.42
CA ILE A 46 -8.03 0.91 2.31
C ILE A 46 -7.93 -0.59 2.55
N GLU A 47 -8.39 -1.03 3.72
CA GLU A 47 -8.38 -2.43 4.13
C GLU A 47 -9.71 -3.10 3.76
N ALA A 48 -9.61 -4.18 3.00
CA ALA A 48 -10.69 -5.14 2.78
C ALA A 48 -10.69 -6.15 3.93
N THR A 49 -11.53 -5.96 4.95
CA THR A 49 -11.50 -6.76 6.19
C THR A 49 -11.95 -8.22 6.03
N GLN A 50 -12.55 -8.56 4.87
CA GLN A 50 -12.92 -9.93 4.47
C GLN A 50 -12.00 -10.46 3.37
N ASP A 51 -10.82 -9.85 3.19
CA ASP A 51 -9.81 -10.30 2.23
C ASP A 51 -9.22 -11.65 2.66
N LEU A 52 -9.55 -12.69 1.90
CA LEU A 52 -9.00 -14.05 2.09
C LEU A 52 -7.71 -14.29 1.29
N PHE A 53 -7.28 -13.34 0.47
CA PHE A 53 -6.06 -13.42 -0.34
C PHE A 53 -4.86 -12.88 0.43
N LEU A 54 -4.98 -11.70 1.05
CA LEU A 54 -3.92 -11.10 1.86
C LEU A 54 -4.08 -11.37 3.37
N GLY A 55 -5.30 -11.48 3.89
CA GLY A 55 -5.53 -11.53 5.35
C GLY A 55 -5.35 -10.17 6.04
N LYS A 56 -5.47 -10.14 7.38
CA LYS A 56 -5.42 -8.88 8.16
C LYS A 56 -4.01 -8.53 8.64
N GLU A 57 -3.22 -9.55 8.97
CA GLU A 57 -1.89 -9.41 9.54
C GLU A 57 -0.95 -8.54 8.68
N PRO A 58 -0.90 -8.68 7.34
CA PRO A 58 0.02 -7.88 6.53
C PRO A 58 -0.31 -6.38 6.48
N ILE A 59 -1.57 -6.00 6.70
CA ILE A 59 -1.98 -4.59 6.69
C ILE A 59 -1.52 -3.89 7.96
N GLU A 60 -1.63 -4.56 9.12
CA GLU A 60 -1.18 -3.99 10.39
C GLU A 60 0.35 -3.90 10.45
N GLU A 61 1.05 -4.92 9.96
CA GLU A 61 2.52 -4.94 9.81
C GLU A 61 3.04 -3.85 8.86
N LEU A 62 2.21 -3.39 7.92
CA LEU A 62 2.50 -2.24 7.05
C LEU A 62 2.16 -0.90 7.71
N TRP A 63 1.01 -0.82 8.37
CA TRP A 63 0.46 0.40 8.93
C TRP A 63 1.33 0.97 10.06
N GLN A 64 1.90 0.10 10.90
CA GLN A 64 2.73 0.51 12.04
C GLN A 64 4.05 1.20 11.59
N PRO A 65 4.91 0.60 10.74
CA PRO A 65 6.14 1.25 10.28
C PRO A 65 5.91 2.53 9.48
N TRP A 66 4.73 2.66 8.84
CA TRP A 66 4.36 3.84 8.05
C TRP A 66 3.87 5.01 8.92
N GLY A 67 3.93 4.89 10.25
CA GLY A 67 3.58 5.95 11.19
C GLY A 67 2.07 6.08 11.43
N GLN A 68 1.32 5.01 11.17
CA GLN A 68 -0.14 4.96 11.34
C GLN A 68 -0.88 6.02 10.50
N PRO A 69 -0.80 5.94 9.16
CA PRO A 69 -1.59 6.80 8.26
C PRO A 69 -3.10 6.56 8.40
N ASP A 70 -3.92 7.40 7.76
CA ASP A 70 -5.38 7.18 7.72
C ASP A 70 -5.68 5.79 7.15
N ILE A 71 -6.60 5.06 7.79
CA ILE A 71 -7.02 3.73 7.34
C ILE A 71 -8.56 3.62 7.29
N TRP A 72 -9.08 3.23 6.13
CA TRP A 72 -10.50 2.91 5.95
C TRP A 72 -10.69 1.41 5.91
N ARG A 73 -11.49 0.89 6.84
CA ARG A 73 -11.78 -0.54 6.94
C ARG A 73 -13.14 -0.83 6.35
N SER A 74 -13.15 -1.68 5.33
CA SER A 74 -14.33 -2.02 4.56
C SER A 74 -14.70 -3.50 4.73
N PRO A 75 -15.98 -3.86 4.94
CA PRO A 75 -16.44 -5.25 5.05
C PRO A 75 -16.59 -5.89 3.65
N HIS A 76 -15.50 -5.86 2.88
CA HIS A 76 -15.40 -6.45 1.55
C HIS A 76 -14.18 -7.38 1.46
N GLY A 77 -14.21 -8.32 0.52
CA GLY A 77 -13.06 -9.12 0.12
C GLY A 77 -12.20 -8.43 -0.96
N HIS A 78 -11.05 -9.04 -1.26
CA HIS A 78 -9.96 -8.48 -2.09
C HIS A 78 -10.43 -7.74 -3.35
N VAL A 79 -11.34 -8.36 -4.11
CA VAL A 79 -11.84 -7.79 -5.37
C VAL A 79 -13.06 -6.91 -5.15
N SER A 80 -13.97 -7.33 -4.26
CA SER A 80 -15.25 -6.64 -4.04
C SER A 80 -15.10 -5.23 -3.48
N VAL A 81 -14.00 -4.92 -2.78
CA VAL A 81 -13.76 -3.58 -2.23
C VAL A 81 -13.71 -2.51 -3.32
N MET A 82 -13.22 -2.85 -4.51
CA MET A 82 -13.16 -1.93 -5.66
C MET A 82 -14.55 -1.51 -6.15
N GLY A 83 -15.58 -2.34 -5.91
CA GLY A 83 -16.96 -2.06 -6.29
C GLY A 83 -17.77 -1.34 -5.21
N GLN A 84 -17.18 -0.99 -4.06
CA GLN A 84 -17.90 -0.38 -2.96
C GLN A 84 -18.51 0.97 -3.40
N PRO A 85 -19.84 1.14 -3.31
CA PRO A 85 -20.49 2.40 -3.65
C PRO A 85 -19.91 3.57 -2.84
N GLY A 86 -19.60 4.66 -3.54
CA GLY A 86 -19.08 5.88 -2.92
C GLY A 86 -17.60 5.84 -2.52
N LEU A 87 -16.91 4.70 -2.66
CA LEU A 87 -15.48 4.60 -2.34
C LEU A 87 -14.65 5.58 -3.18
N THR A 88 -14.83 5.56 -4.50
CA THR A 88 -14.14 6.50 -5.41
C THR A 88 -14.39 7.95 -5.04
N GLY A 89 -15.65 8.32 -4.78
CA GLY A 89 -16.00 9.70 -4.37
C GLY A 89 -15.40 10.07 -3.02
N GLY A 90 -15.35 9.13 -2.07
CA GLY A 90 -14.67 9.30 -0.79
C GLY A 90 -13.17 9.56 -0.97
N VAL A 91 -12.50 8.70 -1.74
CA VAL A 91 -11.06 8.81 -2.04
C VAL A 91 -10.74 10.16 -2.68
N LEU A 92 -11.54 10.59 -3.66
CA LEU A 92 -11.34 11.90 -4.31
C LEU A 92 -11.49 13.06 -3.34
N ARG A 93 -12.50 13.04 -2.44
CA ARG A 93 -12.65 14.07 -1.40
C ARG A 93 -11.50 14.07 -0.40
N TRP A 94 -10.98 12.89 -0.05
CA TRP A 94 -9.83 12.76 0.85
C TRP A 94 -8.54 13.26 0.18
N LEU A 95 -8.33 12.94 -1.10
CA LEU A 95 -7.17 13.37 -1.88
C LEU A 95 -7.16 14.87 -2.19
N ALA A 96 -8.31 15.47 -2.52
CA ALA A 96 -8.40 16.85 -3.00
C ALA A 96 -7.55 17.88 -2.21
N PRO A 97 -7.66 18.00 -0.86
CA PRO A 97 -6.85 18.97 -0.11
C PRO A 97 -5.35 18.64 0.01
N ARG A 98 -4.91 17.50 -0.54
CA ARG A 98 -3.53 16.97 -0.43
C ARG A 98 -2.77 17.07 -1.75
N LEU A 99 -3.45 17.31 -2.88
CA LEU A 99 -2.83 17.40 -4.21
C LEU A 99 -2.06 18.70 -4.42
N ASP A 100 -2.43 19.78 -3.73
CA ASP A 100 -1.76 21.09 -3.84
C ASP A 100 -0.51 21.20 -2.94
N LYS A 101 -0.21 20.17 -2.15
CA LYS A 101 0.97 20.14 -1.27
C LYS A 101 2.11 19.40 -1.96
N PRO A 102 3.36 19.90 -1.89
CA PRO A 102 4.50 19.16 -2.43
C PRO A 102 4.59 17.79 -1.74
N ALA A 103 4.63 16.72 -2.53
CA ALA A 103 4.61 15.34 -2.04
C ALA A 103 5.81 15.00 -1.13
N VAL A 104 6.93 15.71 -1.32
CA VAL A 104 8.12 15.63 -0.48
C VAL A 104 8.36 17.03 0.07
N PRO A 105 8.52 17.20 1.40
CA PRO A 105 8.97 18.47 1.96
C PRO A 105 10.29 18.84 1.28
N THR A 106 10.35 19.98 0.62
CA THR A 106 11.60 20.50 0.08
C THR A 106 12.49 20.77 1.27
N GLY A 107 13.41 19.83 1.56
CA GLY A 107 14.46 20.06 2.53
C GLY A 107 15.12 21.38 2.14
N GLN A 108 15.16 22.32 3.07
CA GLN A 108 15.89 23.57 2.91
C GLN A 108 17.27 23.20 2.38
N THR A 109 17.54 23.52 1.12
CA THR A 109 18.91 23.56 0.63
C THR A 109 19.57 24.68 1.44
N ILE A 110 20.23 24.32 2.54
CA ILE A 110 21.15 25.21 3.22
C ILE A 110 22.30 25.37 2.23
N ILE A 111 22.23 26.41 1.40
CA ILE A 111 23.38 26.85 0.63
C ILE A 111 24.33 27.50 1.65
N PRO A 112 25.51 26.91 1.93
CA PRO A 112 26.47 27.59 2.77
C PRO A 112 26.89 28.88 2.06
N GLN A 113 26.54 30.03 2.64
CA GLN A 113 27.04 31.31 2.18
C GLN A 113 28.56 31.29 2.36
N THR A 114 29.29 31.21 1.25
CA THR A 114 30.74 31.35 1.27
C THR A 114 31.04 32.83 1.41
N THR A 115 31.46 33.26 2.60
CA THR A 115 32.00 34.59 2.83
C THR A 115 33.34 34.70 2.12
N SER A 116 33.41 35.47 1.03
CA SER A 116 34.68 35.95 0.48
C SER A 116 35.15 37.17 1.26
N LEU A 117 36.37 37.09 1.78
CA LEU A 117 37.26 38.23 2.03
C LEU A 117 38.28 38.30 0.91
#